data_AF-A0A947D567-F1
#
_entry.id   AF-A0A947D567-F1
#
_cell.length_a   1.000
_cell.length_b   1.000
_cell.length_c   1.000
_cell.angle_alpha   90.00
_cell.angle_beta   90.00
_cell.angle_gamma   90.00
#
_symmetry.space_group_name_H-M   'P 1'
#
loop_
_entity.id
_entity.type
_entity.pdbx_description
1 polymer ?
#
loop_
_entity_poly.entity_id
_entity_poly.type
_entity_poly.pdbx_seq_one_letter_code
_entity_poly.pdbx_strand_id
1 'polypeptide(L)'
;MKGDKTSEFRRRTAPGLAFMLGLALLAGMVLYWVVLEREDRALPSGIAVASGVLTATQVPVASPGAGAVLQVMVPPGTAVTAGTPILRLRGRTGEFLVATPRAGRLDRLAVQPGDDIEAGRVVATLTDLADLAMIAPFPAETVGHLPIGAEARLELFGFKGNAIPARVVSVVAQDGGATAPQPPDGNAVSGRMVTVTVEVTDTRSLPLAAGMRGRVYLRIAEGAPWPARIR
;
A
#
# COMPACT_ATOMS: atom_id res chain seq x y z
N MET A 1 20.69 -52.06 70.57
CA MET A 1 19.38 -51.82 69.92
C MET A 1 19.13 -50.32 69.94
N LYS A 2 19.19 -49.63 68.79
CA LYS A 2 18.07 -49.37 67.84
C LYS A 2 17.06 -48.38 68.45
N GLY A 3 16.80 -47.19 67.89
CA GLY A 3 17.22 -46.65 66.60
C GLY A 3 16.91 -45.15 66.46
N ASP A 4 17.58 -44.56 65.49
CA ASP A 4 17.40 -43.23 64.91
C ASP A 4 16.12 -43.19 64.06
N LYS A 5 15.37 -42.08 64.14
CA LYS A 5 14.50 -41.56 63.08
C LYS A 5 14.41 -40.02 63.15
N THR A 6 15.46 -39.37 62.66
CA THR A 6 15.42 -38.31 61.64
C THR A 6 14.02 -37.87 61.18
N SER A 7 13.69 -36.60 61.43
CA SER A 7 12.46 -35.93 60.99
C SER A 7 12.68 -35.20 59.65
N GLU A 8 12.28 -35.83 58.54
CA GLU A 8 12.18 -35.16 57.25
C GLU A 8 10.92 -34.27 57.20
N PHE A 9 11.12 -32.96 57.35
CA PHE A 9 10.10 -31.95 57.10
C PHE A 9 9.89 -31.79 55.58
N ARG A 10 8.97 -32.59 55.03
CA ARG A 10 8.59 -32.57 53.61
C ARG A 10 7.90 -31.24 53.26
N ARG A 11 8.64 -30.26 52.72
CA ARG A 11 8.09 -29.03 52.12
C ARG A 11 7.14 -29.41 50.98
N ARG A 12 5.83 -29.40 51.24
CA ARG A 12 4.80 -29.40 50.19
C ARG A 12 4.74 -27.99 49.58
N THR A 13 5.57 -27.73 48.58
CA THR A 13 5.34 -26.58 47.68
C THR A 13 4.05 -26.87 46.92
N ALA A 14 2.98 -26.13 47.21
CA ALA A 14 1.69 -26.28 46.51
C ALA A 14 1.86 -25.81 45.04
N PRO A 15 1.90 -26.71 44.05
CA PRO A 15 2.19 -26.35 42.66
C PRO A 15 1.10 -25.45 42.04
N GLY A 16 -0.10 -25.40 42.64
CA GLY A 16 -1.21 -24.57 42.18
C GLY A 16 -0.97 -23.06 42.31
N LEU A 17 -0.22 -22.60 43.32
CA LEU A 17 0.02 -21.16 43.51
C LEU A 17 0.99 -20.60 42.45
N ALA A 18 2.05 -21.36 42.16
CA ALA A 18 3.01 -21.00 41.11
C ALA A 18 2.34 -21.00 39.73
N PHE A 19 1.43 -21.94 39.47
CA PHE A 19 0.65 -21.98 38.24
C PHE A 19 -0.29 -20.78 38.09
N MET A 20 -1.02 -20.41 39.16
CA MET A 20 -1.90 -19.24 39.15
C MET A 20 -1.14 -17.91 38.95
N LEU A 21 0.03 -17.77 39.58
CA LEU A 21 0.92 -16.62 39.37
C LEU A 21 1.43 -16.56 37.92
N GLY A 22 1.80 -17.69 37.34
CA GLY A 22 2.18 -17.77 35.92
C GLY A 22 1.05 -17.36 34.97
N LEU A 23 -0.18 -17.79 35.26
CA LEU A 23 -1.36 -17.46 34.46
C LEU A 23 -1.74 -15.97 34.56
N ALA A 24 -1.61 -15.37 35.74
CA ALA A 24 -1.83 -13.94 35.95
C ALA A 24 -0.81 -13.07 35.22
N LEU A 25 0.48 -13.48 35.20
CA LEU A 25 1.53 -12.79 34.44
C LEU A 25 1.30 -12.91 32.92
N LEU A 26 0.91 -14.09 32.44
CA LEU A 26 0.53 -14.29 31.04
C LEU A 26 -0.68 -13.44 30.65
N ALA A 27 -1.72 -13.41 31.47
CA ALA A 27 -2.90 -12.57 31.24
C ALA A 27 -2.54 -11.08 31.24
N GLY A 28 -1.68 -10.64 32.17
CA GLY A 28 -1.17 -9.28 32.21
C GLY A 28 -0.32 -8.93 30.98
N MET A 29 0.51 -9.87 30.49
CA MET A 29 1.32 -9.70 29.29
C MET A 29 0.45 -9.62 28.03
N VAL A 30 -0.57 -10.47 27.92
CA VAL A 30 -1.55 -10.44 26.81
C VAL A 30 -2.35 -9.14 26.87
N LEU A 31 -2.80 -8.71 28.06
CA LEU A 31 -3.54 -7.47 28.22
C LEU A 31 -2.67 -6.25 27.87
N TYR A 32 -1.41 -6.24 28.29
CA TYR A 32 -0.42 -5.22 27.94
C TYR A 32 -0.20 -5.14 26.43
N TRP A 33 -0.03 -6.29 25.77
CA TRP A 33 0.06 -6.39 24.31
C TRP A 33 -1.21 -5.83 23.63
N VAL A 34 -2.40 -6.23 24.09
CA VAL A 34 -3.68 -5.79 23.54
C VAL A 34 -3.93 -4.28 23.73
N VAL A 35 -3.47 -3.70 24.84
CA VAL A 35 -3.61 -2.27 25.12
C VAL A 35 -2.68 -1.44 24.24
N LEU A 36 -1.42 -1.85 24.07
CA LEU A 36 -0.49 -1.17 23.16
C LEU A 36 -0.99 -1.21 21.70
N GLU A 37 -1.59 -2.33 21.26
CA GLU A 37 -2.18 -2.44 19.93
C GLU A 37 -3.38 -1.49 19.70
N ARG A 38 -4.04 -1.03 20.78
CA ARG A 38 -5.19 -0.11 20.72
C ARG A 38 -4.76 1.35 20.63
N GLU A 39 -3.68 1.73 21.31
CA GLU A 39 -3.18 3.12 21.26
C GLU A 39 -2.74 3.50 19.84
N ASP A 40 -2.16 2.58 19.07
CA ASP A 40 -1.83 2.78 17.65
C ASP A 40 -3.05 2.90 16.71
N ARG A 41 -4.24 2.52 17.20
CA ARG A 41 -5.51 2.55 16.44
C ARG A 41 -6.40 3.73 16.80
N ALA A 42 -6.13 4.44 17.90
CA ALA A 42 -6.89 5.62 18.28
C ALA A 42 -6.56 6.76 17.30
N LEU A 43 -7.33 6.84 16.21
CA LEU A 43 -7.24 7.95 15.28
C LEU A 43 -7.71 9.22 16.01
N PRO A 44 -6.98 10.35 15.87
CA PRO A 44 -7.47 11.61 16.38
C PRO A 44 -8.81 11.94 15.71
N SER A 45 -9.72 12.55 16.47
CA SER A 45 -11.01 13.00 15.95
C SER A 45 -10.81 13.87 14.71
N GLY A 46 -11.55 13.59 13.64
CA GLY A 46 -11.46 14.33 12.38
C GLY A 46 -10.52 13.73 11.32
N ILE A 47 -9.94 12.55 11.57
CA ILE A 47 -9.22 11.76 10.55
C ILE A 47 -10.02 10.52 10.19
N ALA A 48 -10.28 10.33 8.89
CA ALA A 48 -10.85 9.09 8.37
C ALA A 48 -9.75 8.22 7.76
N VAL A 49 -9.84 6.90 7.94
CA VAL A 49 -8.86 5.96 7.39
C VAL A 49 -9.54 4.79 6.70
N ALA A 50 -9.07 4.49 5.50
CA ALA A 50 -9.46 3.29 4.77
C ALA A 50 -8.25 2.64 4.11
N SER A 51 -8.35 1.36 3.79
CA SER A 51 -7.34 0.68 2.98
C SER A 51 -7.65 0.86 1.51
N GLY A 52 -6.62 1.14 0.72
CA GLY A 52 -6.74 1.42 -0.70
C GLY A 52 -5.66 0.73 -1.52
N VAL A 53 -5.82 0.85 -2.83
CA VAL A 53 -4.86 0.35 -3.81
C VAL A 53 -4.39 1.52 -4.67
N LEU A 54 -3.08 1.64 -4.84
CA LEU A 54 -2.46 2.60 -5.73
C LEU A 54 -2.67 2.13 -7.16
N THR A 55 -3.18 3.03 -7.98
CA THR A 55 -3.50 2.84 -9.39
C THR A 55 -2.74 3.89 -10.18
N ALA A 56 -2.38 3.55 -11.41
CA ALA A 56 -1.77 4.46 -12.34
C ALA A 56 -2.05 3.99 -13.75
N THR A 57 -2.05 4.93 -14.68
CA THR A 57 -2.12 4.61 -16.10
C THR A 57 -0.86 3.89 -16.54
N GLN A 58 -1.03 2.73 -17.16
CA GLN A 58 0.06 1.98 -17.78
C GLN A 58 0.19 2.38 -19.25
N VAL A 59 1.38 2.83 -19.64
CA VAL A 59 1.69 3.27 -21.00
C VAL A 59 2.57 2.21 -21.67
N PRO A 60 2.06 1.44 -22.64
CA PRO A 60 2.88 0.50 -23.38
C PRO A 60 3.86 1.25 -24.29
N VAL A 61 5.10 0.76 -24.36
CA VAL A 61 6.12 1.24 -25.28
C VAL A 61 6.30 0.21 -26.37
N ALA A 62 5.86 0.55 -27.57
CA ALA A 62 6.00 -0.28 -28.75
C ALA A 62 7.32 -0.01 -29.48
N SER A 63 7.89 -1.05 -30.08
CA SER A 63 9.05 -0.90 -30.94
C SER A 63 8.68 -0.13 -32.22
N PRO A 64 9.45 0.89 -32.64
CA PRO A 64 9.21 1.60 -33.89
C PRO A 64 9.58 0.77 -35.14
N GLY A 65 10.31 -0.35 -34.97
CA GLY A 65 10.79 -1.17 -36.09
C GLY A 65 11.15 -2.59 -35.67
N ALA A 66 11.43 -3.44 -36.66
CA ALA A 66 11.88 -4.81 -36.42
C ALA A 66 13.41 -4.89 -36.35
N GLY A 67 13.94 -5.73 -35.44
CA GLY A 67 15.38 -5.94 -35.30
C GLY A 67 15.76 -6.71 -34.03
N ALA A 68 17.05 -6.97 -33.88
CA ALA A 68 17.61 -7.63 -32.71
C ALA A 68 17.93 -6.62 -31.60
N VAL A 69 17.59 -6.93 -30.36
CA VAL A 69 17.93 -6.11 -29.19
C VAL A 69 19.43 -6.19 -28.92
N LEU A 70 20.13 -5.06 -29.03
CA LEU A 70 21.56 -4.99 -28.76
C LEU A 70 21.86 -4.86 -27.28
N GLN A 71 21.17 -3.91 -26.63
CA GLN A 71 21.37 -3.64 -25.21
C GLN A 71 20.15 -2.93 -24.62
N VAL A 72 19.98 -3.17 -23.33
CA VAL A 72 19.07 -2.41 -22.47
C VAL A 72 19.83 -1.22 -21.90
N MET A 73 19.33 -0.01 -22.11
CA MET A 73 19.97 1.23 -21.67
C MET A 73 19.48 1.70 -20.30
N VAL A 74 18.24 1.37 -19.96
CA VAL A 74 17.60 1.79 -18.71
C VAL A 74 16.97 0.56 -18.03
N PRO A 75 17.34 0.24 -16.78
CA PRO A 75 16.75 -0.88 -16.07
C PRO A 75 15.34 -0.54 -15.54
N PRO A 76 14.47 -1.55 -15.34
CA PRO A 76 13.19 -1.37 -14.67
C PRO A 76 13.33 -0.74 -13.27
N GLY A 77 12.30 -0.04 -12.81
CA GLY A 77 12.28 0.77 -11.59
C GLY A 77 12.78 2.22 -11.77
N THR A 78 13.41 2.53 -12.90
CA THR A 78 13.99 3.86 -13.16
C THR A 78 12.94 4.86 -13.65
N ALA A 79 13.01 6.09 -13.14
CA ALA A 79 12.21 7.21 -13.65
C ALA A 79 12.81 7.73 -14.97
N VAL A 80 11.95 7.97 -15.95
CA VAL A 80 12.30 8.40 -17.31
C VAL A 80 11.44 9.58 -17.73
N THR A 81 11.94 10.42 -18.63
CA THR A 81 11.16 11.51 -19.25
C THR A 81 10.63 11.06 -20.60
N ALA A 82 9.80 11.88 -21.26
CA ALA A 82 9.48 11.63 -22.67
C ALA A 82 10.77 11.69 -23.52
N GLY A 83 10.90 10.79 -24.49
CA GLY A 83 12.04 10.71 -25.40
C GLY A 83 13.29 10.01 -24.86
N THR A 84 13.29 9.54 -23.60
CA THR A 84 14.43 8.81 -23.04
C THR A 84 14.62 7.46 -23.77
N PRO A 85 15.79 7.18 -24.34
CA PRO A 85 16.06 5.90 -24.99
C PRO A 85 16.22 4.78 -23.95
N ILE A 86 15.43 3.72 -24.07
CA ILE A 86 15.42 2.58 -23.13
C ILE A 86 16.07 1.33 -23.72
N LEU A 87 16.05 1.17 -25.04
CA LEU A 87 16.58 0.02 -25.76
C LEU A 87 17.27 0.46 -27.04
N ARG A 88 18.31 -0.26 -27.43
CA ARG A 88 18.96 -0.12 -28.74
C ARG A 88 18.72 -1.37 -29.57
N LEU A 89 18.30 -1.19 -30.81
CA LEU A 89 17.94 -2.25 -31.74
C LEU A 89 18.84 -2.19 -32.97
N ARG A 90 19.10 -3.35 -33.57
CA ARG A 90 19.72 -3.49 -34.89
C ARG A 90 18.71 -4.09 -35.85
N GLY A 91 18.18 -3.26 -36.73
CA GLY A 91 17.38 -3.73 -37.85
C GLY A 91 18.19 -3.85 -39.14
N ARG A 92 17.48 -4.09 -40.23
CA ARG A 92 18.07 -4.34 -41.55
C ARG A 92 18.77 -3.12 -42.15
N THR A 93 18.26 -1.91 -41.89
CA THR A 93 18.75 -0.66 -42.47
C THR A 93 19.68 0.13 -41.55
N GLY A 94 19.95 -0.38 -40.34
CA GLY A 94 20.78 0.30 -39.35
C GLY A 94 20.30 0.06 -37.92
N GLU A 95 20.79 0.90 -37.01
CA GLU A 95 20.44 0.85 -35.60
C GLU A 95 19.45 1.97 -35.25
N PHE A 96 18.52 1.67 -34.34
CA PHE A 96 17.54 2.64 -33.86
C PHE A 96 17.27 2.47 -32.38
N LEU A 97 16.82 3.57 -31.76
CA LEU A 97 16.54 3.64 -30.33
C LEU A 97 15.04 3.53 -30.10
N VAL A 98 14.64 2.71 -29.14
CA VAL A 98 13.27 2.74 -28.60
C VAL A 98 13.25 3.79 -27.51
N ALA A 99 12.46 4.83 -27.70
CA ALA A 99 12.30 5.92 -26.75
C ALA A 99 10.95 5.84 -26.04
N THR A 100 10.91 6.38 -24.82
CA THR A 100 9.70 6.48 -24.01
C THR A 100 8.73 7.51 -24.58
N PRO A 101 7.43 7.19 -24.74
CA PRO A 101 6.46 8.13 -25.30
C PRO A 101 6.09 9.26 -24.33
N ARG A 102 6.24 9.04 -23.02
CA ARG A 102 5.90 9.98 -21.94
C ARG A 102 6.85 9.82 -20.75
N ALA A 103 6.80 10.78 -19.84
CA ALA A 103 7.47 10.66 -18.55
C ALA A 103 6.76 9.62 -17.67
N GLY A 104 7.51 8.93 -16.84
CA GLY A 104 6.98 7.89 -15.97
C GLY A 104 8.07 7.05 -15.33
N ARG A 105 7.71 5.93 -14.74
CA ARG A 105 8.65 4.92 -14.24
C ARG A 105 8.57 3.67 -15.09
N LEU A 106 9.73 3.15 -15.51
CA LEU A 106 9.81 1.91 -16.27
C LEU A 106 9.43 0.74 -15.38
N ASP A 107 8.24 0.16 -15.55
CA ASP A 107 7.72 -0.92 -14.71
C ASP A 107 8.38 -2.26 -15.08
N ARG A 108 8.33 -2.60 -16.36
CA ARG A 108 8.92 -3.83 -16.89
C ARG A 108 9.49 -3.65 -18.29
N LEU A 109 10.52 -4.44 -18.57
CA LEU A 109 11.00 -4.73 -19.92
C LEU A 109 10.60 -6.15 -20.29
N ALA A 110 9.98 -6.31 -21.45
CA ALA A 110 9.50 -7.61 -21.94
C ALA A 110 10.48 -8.27 -22.92
N VAL A 111 11.73 -7.77 -22.96
CA VAL A 111 12.77 -8.18 -23.90
C VAL A 111 14.14 -8.19 -23.22
N GLN A 112 15.05 -8.99 -23.76
CA GLN A 112 16.44 -9.11 -23.33
C GLN A 112 17.39 -8.86 -24.51
N PRO A 113 18.66 -8.50 -24.25
CA PRO A 113 19.68 -8.46 -25.30
C PRO A 113 19.77 -9.81 -26.03
N GLY A 114 19.76 -9.77 -27.36
CA GLY A 114 19.72 -10.95 -28.23
C GLY A 114 18.32 -11.32 -28.72
N ASP A 115 17.24 -10.77 -28.14
CA ASP A 115 15.88 -11.04 -28.63
C ASP A 115 15.64 -10.37 -29.99
N ASP A 116 14.99 -11.08 -30.90
CA ASP A 116 14.41 -10.50 -32.11
C ASP A 116 13.01 -9.94 -31.82
N ILE A 117 12.76 -8.73 -32.30
CA ILE A 117 11.48 -8.05 -32.14
C ILE A 117 10.92 -7.57 -33.47
N GLU A 118 9.60 -7.56 -33.56
CA GLU A 118 8.86 -6.99 -34.69
C GLU A 118 8.46 -5.53 -34.42
N ALA A 119 8.19 -4.80 -35.50
CA ALA A 119 7.64 -3.45 -35.39
C ALA A 119 6.26 -3.50 -34.70
N GLY A 120 5.98 -2.55 -33.81
CA GLY A 120 4.72 -2.47 -33.06
C GLY A 120 4.63 -3.40 -31.84
N ARG A 121 5.57 -4.34 -31.66
CA ARG A 121 5.60 -5.19 -30.44
C ARG A 121 5.84 -4.33 -29.20
N VAL A 122 5.05 -4.53 -28.15
CA VAL A 122 5.27 -3.90 -26.85
C VAL A 122 6.51 -4.51 -26.20
N VAL A 123 7.54 -3.68 -26.01
CA VAL A 123 8.84 -4.08 -25.45
C VAL A 123 9.03 -3.61 -24.02
N ALA A 124 8.26 -2.62 -23.59
CA ALA A 124 8.28 -2.11 -22.23
C ALA A 124 6.91 -1.59 -21.79
N THR A 125 6.70 -1.49 -20.48
CA THR A 125 5.55 -0.81 -19.89
C THR A 125 6.04 0.29 -18.95
N LEU A 126 5.50 1.49 -19.11
CA LEU A 126 5.71 2.60 -18.19
C LEU A 126 4.52 2.75 -17.27
N THR A 127 4.76 3.09 -16.02
CA THR A 127 3.76 3.63 -15.11
C THR A 127 3.80 5.15 -15.20
N ASP A 128 2.69 5.77 -15.59
CA ASP A 128 2.57 7.23 -15.58
C ASP A 128 2.48 7.73 -14.13
N LEU A 129 3.48 8.48 -13.70
CA LEU A 129 3.56 9.01 -12.34
C LEU A 129 2.68 10.24 -12.16
N ALA A 130 2.24 10.89 -13.25
CA ALA A 130 1.35 12.06 -13.18
C ALA A 130 -0.10 11.68 -12.88
N ASP A 131 -0.46 10.40 -13.05
CA ASP A 131 -1.81 9.87 -12.80
C ASP A 131 -1.78 8.82 -11.69
N LEU A 132 -0.87 8.99 -10.74
CA LEU A 132 -0.69 8.06 -9.64
C LEU A 132 -1.70 8.40 -8.53
N ALA A 133 -2.74 7.59 -8.43
CA ALA A 133 -3.84 7.82 -7.49
C ALA A 133 -4.13 6.57 -6.66
N MET A 134 -4.53 6.73 -5.39
CA MET A 134 -5.04 5.64 -4.57
C MET A 134 -6.55 5.70 -4.50
N ILE A 135 -7.18 4.55 -4.69
CA ILE A 135 -8.63 4.40 -4.62
C ILE A 135 -8.96 3.65 -3.33
N ALA A 136 -9.83 4.22 -2.50
CA ALA A 136 -10.24 3.62 -1.24
C ALA A 136 -11.73 3.85 -0.94
N PRO A 137 -12.45 2.84 -0.40
CA PRO A 137 -13.85 2.98 -0.02
C PRO A 137 -13.98 3.58 1.38
N PHE A 138 -14.87 4.55 1.54
CA PHE A 138 -15.20 5.20 2.81
C PHE A 138 -16.72 5.19 3.06
N PRO A 139 -17.18 5.13 4.33
CA PRO A 139 -18.58 5.33 4.65
C PRO A 139 -19.04 6.74 4.30
N ALA A 140 -20.19 6.89 3.62
CA ALA A 140 -20.71 8.18 3.19
C ALA A 140 -20.89 9.17 4.35
N GLU A 141 -21.33 8.69 5.52
CA GLU A 141 -21.45 9.51 6.74
C GLU A 141 -20.14 10.16 7.18
N THR A 142 -18.98 9.55 6.87
CA THR A 142 -17.68 10.07 7.28
C THR A 142 -17.12 11.11 6.29
N VAL A 143 -17.35 10.89 4.99
CA VAL A 143 -16.70 11.68 3.92
C VAL A 143 -17.69 12.50 3.08
N GLY A 144 -18.97 12.51 3.42
CA GLY A 144 -20.02 13.22 2.67
C GLY A 144 -19.84 14.74 2.62
N HIS A 145 -19.05 15.31 3.53
CA HIS A 145 -18.69 16.73 3.55
C HIS A 145 -17.22 17.00 3.21
N LEU A 146 -16.48 15.99 2.75
CA LEU A 146 -15.08 16.13 2.42
C LEU A 146 -14.91 16.98 1.15
N PRO A 147 -14.25 18.15 1.21
CA PRO A 147 -14.05 18.97 0.03
C PRO A 147 -13.06 18.30 -0.94
N ILE A 148 -13.28 18.50 -2.25
CA ILE A 148 -12.27 18.20 -3.26
C ILE A 148 -11.05 19.11 -3.00
N GLY A 149 -9.85 18.56 -3.14
CA GLY A 149 -8.59 19.22 -2.81
C GLY A 149 -8.16 19.08 -1.34
N ALA A 150 -8.99 18.44 -0.49
CA ALA A 150 -8.65 18.15 0.89
C ALA A 150 -7.32 17.39 0.99
N GLU A 151 -6.56 17.71 2.05
CA GLU A 151 -5.30 17.03 2.31
C GLU A 151 -5.52 15.56 2.68
N ALA A 152 -4.76 14.71 2.02
CA ALA A 152 -4.70 13.30 2.30
C ALA A 152 -3.23 12.89 2.52
N ARG A 153 -3.04 11.80 3.27
CA ARG A 153 -1.74 11.15 3.40
C ARG A 153 -1.89 9.68 3.11
N LEU A 154 -0.94 9.11 2.40
CA LEU A 154 -0.90 7.68 2.13
C LEU A 154 0.21 7.04 2.94
N GLU A 155 -0.06 5.85 3.46
CA GLU A 155 0.94 4.97 4.04
C GLU A 155 0.90 3.65 3.26
N LEU A 156 1.97 3.34 2.54
CA LEU A 156 2.04 2.10 1.77
C LEU A 156 2.52 0.95 2.63
N PHE A 157 1.87 -0.21 2.48
CA PHE A 157 2.30 -1.44 3.12
C PHE A 157 3.62 -1.88 2.49
N GLY A 158 4.71 -1.71 3.23
CA GLY A 158 6.08 -1.90 2.76
C GLY A 158 6.98 -0.69 3.01
N PHE A 159 6.39 0.50 3.19
CA PHE A 159 7.10 1.75 3.49
C PHE A 159 6.57 2.35 4.80
N LYS A 160 6.90 1.68 5.92
CA LYS A 160 6.48 2.16 7.25
C LYS A 160 7.13 3.50 7.57
N GLY A 161 6.34 4.42 8.12
CA GLY A 161 6.82 5.73 8.60
C GLY A 161 7.00 6.80 7.52
N ASN A 162 6.74 6.50 6.24
CA ASN A 162 6.80 7.49 5.16
C ASN A 162 5.38 7.86 4.75
N ALA A 163 4.90 9.01 5.22
CA ALA A 163 3.66 9.58 4.74
C ALA A 163 3.88 10.18 3.34
N ILE A 164 3.14 9.69 2.36
CA ILE A 164 3.14 10.25 1.01
C ILE A 164 2.05 11.33 0.96
N PRO A 165 2.39 12.60 0.71
CA PRO A 165 1.40 13.65 0.56
C PRO A 165 0.50 13.40 -0.66
N ALA A 166 -0.81 13.50 -0.46
CA ALA A 166 -1.82 13.32 -1.49
C ALA A 166 -2.95 14.34 -1.35
N ARG A 167 -3.79 14.45 -2.38
CA ARG A 167 -5.00 15.28 -2.35
C ARG A 167 -6.21 14.53 -2.86
N VAL A 168 -7.36 14.82 -2.29
CA VAL A 168 -8.64 14.29 -2.77
C VAL A 168 -8.97 14.91 -4.11
N VAL A 169 -9.13 14.09 -5.15
CA VAL A 169 -9.50 14.55 -6.50
C VAL A 169 -10.92 14.15 -6.87
N SER A 170 -11.44 13.08 -6.26
CA SER A 170 -12.78 12.60 -6.55
C SER A 170 -13.40 11.86 -5.37
N VAL A 171 -14.71 12.05 -5.19
CA VAL A 171 -15.56 11.31 -4.23
C VAL A 171 -16.80 10.88 -5.00
N VAL A 172 -16.89 9.61 -5.34
CA VAL A 172 -17.98 9.05 -6.15
C VAL A 172 -18.75 8.05 -5.31
N ALA A 173 -20.08 8.19 -5.24
CA ALA A 173 -20.91 7.16 -4.64
C ALA A 173 -20.79 5.87 -5.48
N GLN A 174 -20.54 4.73 -4.83
CA GLN A 174 -20.79 3.47 -5.51
C GLN A 174 -22.29 3.30 -5.61
N ASP A 175 -22.87 3.51 -6.80
CA ASP A 175 -24.16 2.94 -7.14
C ASP A 175 -23.93 1.42 -7.28
N GLY A 176 -24.01 0.72 -6.15
CA GLY A 176 -23.67 -0.68 -6.02
C GLY A 176 -24.67 -1.59 -6.74
N GLY A 177 -24.36 -1.99 -7.97
CA GLY A 177 -25.01 -3.09 -8.69
C GLY A 177 -24.62 -4.49 -8.18
N ALA A 178 -24.35 -4.67 -6.89
CA ALA A 178 -24.01 -5.98 -6.33
C ALA A 178 -24.67 -6.18 -4.96
N THR A 179 -25.70 -7.03 -4.94
CA THR A 179 -26.32 -7.57 -3.73
C THR A 179 -25.30 -8.42 -2.97
N ALA A 180 -24.60 -7.84 -2.00
CA ALA A 180 -23.88 -8.62 -1.00
C ALA A 180 -24.92 -9.31 -0.09
N PRO A 181 -24.76 -10.61 0.26
CA PRO A 181 -25.61 -11.25 1.26
C PRO A 181 -25.53 -10.48 2.58
N GLN A 182 -26.66 -9.99 3.06
CA GLN A 182 -26.74 -9.32 4.35
C GLN A 182 -26.57 -10.35 5.48
N PRO A 183 -25.74 -10.06 6.50
CA PRO A 183 -25.68 -10.88 7.71
C PRO A 183 -27.06 -10.98 8.38
N PRO A 184 -27.45 -12.17 8.91
CA PRO A 184 -28.80 -12.43 9.45
C PRO A 184 -29.12 -11.66 10.76
N ASP A 185 -28.16 -10.95 11.33
CA ASP A 185 -28.19 -10.32 12.65
C ASP A 185 -28.71 -8.86 12.67
N GLY A 186 -29.17 -8.32 11.54
CA GLY A 186 -29.96 -7.06 11.49
C GLY A 186 -29.21 -5.78 11.87
N ASN A 187 -27.93 -5.90 12.21
CA ASN A 187 -26.95 -4.86 12.52
C ASN A 187 -26.04 -4.55 11.32
N ALA A 188 -26.51 -4.88 10.11
CA ALA A 188 -25.90 -4.42 8.86
C ALA A 188 -26.04 -2.90 8.79
N VAL A 189 -24.98 -2.20 9.15
CA VAL A 189 -24.76 -0.82 8.72
C VAL A 189 -24.65 -0.90 7.20
N SER A 190 -25.78 -0.82 6.49
CA SER A 190 -25.83 -0.43 5.07
C SER A 190 -25.44 1.05 4.98
N GLY A 191 -24.23 1.36 5.45
CA GLY A 191 -23.57 2.63 5.23
C GLY A 191 -23.27 2.66 3.75
N ARG A 192 -23.90 3.61 3.04
CA ARG A 192 -23.63 3.81 1.62
C ARG A 192 -22.13 4.04 1.49
N MET A 193 -21.43 3.16 0.79
CA MET A 193 -20.00 3.32 0.57
C MET A 193 -19.77 4.28 -0.59
N VAL A 194 -18.80 5.17 -0.43
CA VAL A 194 -18.32 6.02 -1.51
C VAL A 194 -16.85 5.72 -1.77
N THR A 195 -16.48 5.78 -3.03
CA THR A 195 -15.10 5.61 -3.46
C THR A 195 -14.43 6.98 -3.48
N VAL A 196 -13.39 7.13 -2.66
CA VAL A 196 -12.54 8.32 -2.67
C VAL A 196 -11.29 8.01 -3.47
N THR A 197 -10.98 8.88 -4.43
CA THR A 197 -9.73 8.86 -5.19
C THR A 197 -8.84 9.99 -4.71
N VAL A 198 -7.62 9.64 -4.33
CA VAL A 198 -6.60 10.58 -3.87
C VAL A 198 -5.37 10.51 -4.77
N GLU A 199 -4.94 11.63 -5.30
CA GLU A 199 -3.77 11.72 -6.19
C GLU A 199 -2.52 12.03 -5.39
N VAL A 200 -1.41 11.37 -5.73
CA VAL A 200 -0.11 11.56 -5.08
C VAL A 200 0.53 12.86 -5.56
N THR A 201 0.80 13.77 -4.63
CA THR A 201 1.44 15.06 -4.95
C THR A 201 2.98 15.01 -4.98
N ASP A 202 3.61 14.07 -4.28
CA ASP A 202 5.05 13.85 -4.36
C ASP A 202 5.38 12.39 -4.71
N THR A 203 5.88 12.20 -5.93
CA THR A 203 6.24 10.89 -6.49
C THR A 203 7.75 10.64 -6.50
N ARG A 204 8.57 11.61 -6.05
CA ARG A 204 10.03 11.55 -6.18
C ARG A 204 10.71 10.76 -5.08
N SER A 205 10.09 10.70 -3.91
CA SER A 205 10.71 10.20 -2.68
C SER A 205 10.69 8.67 -2.56
N LEU A 206 9.82 7.97 -3.29
CA LEU A 206 9.65 6.52 -3.15
C LEU A 206 9.51 5.80 -4.49
N PRO A 207 9.89 4.51 -4.56
CA PRO A 207 9.68 3.66 -5.73
C PRO A 207 8.20 3.24 -5.86
N LEU A 208 7.30 4.22 -5.93
CA LEU A 208 5.87 4.01 -6.10
C LEU A 208 5.57 3.26 -7.41
N ALA A 209 4.68 2.27 -7.33
CA ALA A 209 4.21 1.48 -8.45
C ALA A 209 2.71 1.19 -8.32
N ALA A 210 2.04 1.00 -9.46
CA ALA A 210 0.66 0.53 -9.47
C ALA A 210 0.52 -0.82 -8.77
N GLY A 211 -0.62 -1.04 -8.11
CA GLY A 211 -0.91 -2.25 -7.34
C GLY A 211 -0.41 -2.22 -5.89
N MET A 212 0.40 -1.24 -5.49
CA MET A 212 0.80 -1.08 -4.10
C MET A 212 -0.42 -0.85 -3.21
N ARG A 213 -0.51 -1.63 -2.13
CA ARG A 213 -1.58 -1.49 -1.14
C ARG A 213 -1.15 -0.56 -0.02
N GLY A 214 -2.09 0.18 0.54
CA GLY A 214 -1.81 1.07 1.65
C GLY A 214 -3.05 1.52 2.39
N ARG A 215 -2.84 2.46 3.30
CA ARG A 215 -3.90 3.19 3.99
C ARG A 215 -3.94 4.62 3.47
N VAL A 216 -5.15 5.10 3.23
CA VAL A 216 -5.46 6.50 2.97
C VAL A 216 -5.92 7.12 4.26
N TYR A 217 -5.30 8.24 4.65
CA TYR A 217 -5.73 9.09 5.75
C TYR A 217 -6.29 10.38 5.16
N LEU A 218 -7.55 10.66 5.44
CA LEU A 218 -8.22 11.88 5.00
C LEU A 218 -8.39 12.82 6.18
N ARG A 219 -8.05 14.09 5.98
CA ARG A 219 -8.38 15.14 6.95
C ARG A 219 -9.82 15.60 6.70
N ILE A 220 -10.72 15.19 7.58
CA ILE A 220 -12.15 15.55 7.50
C ILE A 220 -12.44 16.85 8.23
N ALA A 221 -11.84 17.02 9.43
CA ALA A 221 -11.95 18.26 10.19
C ALA A 221 -10.76 19.17 9.89
N GLU A 222 -11.04 20.45 9.63
CA GLU A 222 -10.02 21.46 9.40
C GLU A 222 -9.10 21.58 10.63
N GLY A 223 -7.79 21.60 10.41
CA GLY A 223 -6.80 21.66 11.50
C GLY A 223 -6.60 20.38 12.30
N ALA A 224 -7.24 19.26 11.95
CA ALA A 224 -7.03 18.00 12.67
C ALA A 224 -5.55 17.56 12.60
N PRO A 225 -4.91 17.25 13.74
CA PRO A 225 -3.51 16.84 13.76
C PRO A 225 -3.35 15.48 13.12
N TRP A 226 -2.32 15.34 12.28
CA TRP A 226 -1.98 14.03 11.72
C TRP A 226 -1.47 13.08 12.82
N PRO A 227 -1.83 11.79 12.76
CA PRO A 227 -1.25 10.76 13.62
C PRO A 227 0.29 10.81 13.56
N ALA A 228 0.96 10.58 14.69
CA ALA A 228 2.42 10.70 14.78
C ALA A 228 3.17 9.85 13.74
N ARG A 229 2.62 8.70 13.35
CA ARG A 229 3.20 7.79 12.34
C ARG A 229 3.17 8.31 10.91
N ILE A 230 2.35 9.31 10.63
CA ILE A 230 2.19 9.92 9.30
C ILE A 230 2.29 11.44 9.39
N ARG A 231 3.07 11.99 10.34
CA ARG A 231 3.27 13.44 10.49
C ARG A 231 4.10 14.04 9.35
#